data_AF-A0A967KGH6-F1
#
_entry.id   AF-A0A967KGH6-F1
#
_cell.length_a   1.000
_cell.length_b   1.000
_cell.length_c   1.000
_cell.angle_alpha   90.00
_cell.angle_beta   90.00
_cell.angle_gamma   90.00
#
_symmetry.space_group_name_H-M   'P 1'
#
loop_
_entity.id
_entity.type
_entity.pdbx_description
1 polymer ?
#
loop_
_entity_poly.entity_id
_entity_poly.type
_entity_poly.pdbx_seq_one_letter_code
_entity_poly.pdbx_strand_id
1 'polypeptide(L)'
;TARTSSFHFKGTDLPIPEIAATLGVANVVEGSVRRAGDKVRITAQLIRAADGFHLWSETYDRTLEDVFAVQEDIAGNIAEVLDVVLDDQAMVRMRNAGIGDVEAFISYQKGSEAFAAAHADLEQVSASLADANRYFDQVLEVAPKLIGVRLKRADLVGHVLFEYAAGFRPESYPGEGAELLRTLQEQYSGAWESARPGAERAMVEVERAIFSDDWSGLAARLDQALSGDLCMEGNWIHQVGITLGRADRLVSFDRRNLRCDPLSGFSYMVLAMTLVWDGRPEEALQAIDDAEALGVAVPFKRDMRMMALLAAGRFNEDAEAYTAPPGSLYPLPDRLLLEARAGDPDRARKISEAYLASPGVSDWTSVMAAATVGNRQAANAAAARIDG
;
A
#
# COMPACT_ATOMS: atom_id res chain seq x y z
N THR A 1 -0.96 -2.82 -10.84
CA THR A 1 -0.65 -2.00 -12.02
C THR A 1 -1.73 -2.08 -13.09
N ALA A 2 -1.83 -3.12 -13.95
CA ALA A 2 -2.69 -3.07 -15.15
C ALA A 2 -4.18 -2.79 -14.89
N ARG A 3 -4.78 -3.43 -13.87
CA ARG A 3 -6.16 -3.13 -13.46
C ARG A 3 -6.29 -1.69 -12.95
N THR A 4 -5.40 -1.30 -12.04
CA THR A 4 -5.36 0.04 -11.43
C THR A 4 -5.36 1.13 -12.49
N SER A 5 -4.47 1.06 -13.48
CA SER A 5 -4.40 2.02 -14.59
C SER A 5 -5.65 1.99 -15.46
N SER A 6 -6.16 0.79 -15.78
CA SER A 6 -7.35 0.62 -16.63
C SER A 6 -8.60 1.27 -16.01
N PHE A 7 -8.77 1.16 -14.70
CA PHE A 7 -9.89 1.79 -13.98
C PHE A 7 -9.65 3.29 -13.78
N HIS A 8 -8.42 3.69 -13.47
CA HIS A 8 -8.06 5.09 -13.25
C HIS A 8 -8.33 5.96 -14.49
N PHE A 9 -7.96 5.49 -15.69
CA PHE A 9 -8.20 6.19 -16.95
C PHE A 9 -9.50 5.80 -17.65
N LYS A 10 -10.38 5.02 -17.01
CA LYS A 10 -11.60 4.54 -17.65
C LYS A 10 -12.53 5.70 -17.98
N GLY A 11 -12.85 5.86 -19.27
CA GLY A 11 -13.80 6.88 -19.73
C GLY A 11 -13.27 8.31 -19.65
N THR A 12 -11.95 8.49 -19.52
CA THR A 12 -11.32 9.78 -19.71
C THR A 12 -11.10 10.03 -21.21
N ASP A 13 -11.14 11.29 -21.63
CA ASP A 13 -10.84 11.70 -23.01
C ASP A 13 -9.35 12.05 -23.19
N LEU A 14 -8.48 11.57 -22.29
CA LEU A 14 -7.05 11.86 -22.33
C LEU A 14 -6.38 11.15 -23.51
N PRO A 15 -5.50 11.82 -24.26
CA PRO A 15 -4.77 11.18 -25.35
C PRO A 15 -3.71 10.21 -24.78
N ILE A 16 -3.43 9.14 -25.54
CA ILE A 16 -2.49 8.08 -25.13
C ILE A 16 -1.12 8.60 -24.68
N PRO A 17 -0.48 9.60 -25.35
CA PRO A 17 0.79 10.16 -24.88
C PRO A 17 0.71 10.75 -23.47
N GLU A 18 -0.41 11.35 -23.08
CA GLU A 18 -0.60 11.88 -21.72
C GLU A 18 -0.77 10.75 -20.71
N ILE A 19 -1.58 9.73 -21.02
CA ILE A 19 -1.72 8.52 -20.18
C ILE A 19 -0.36 7.84 -19.98
N ALA A 20 0.41 7.70 -21.06
CA ALA A 20 1.72 7.08 -21.03
C ALA A 20 2.74 7.89 -20.22
N ALA A 21 2.70 9.22 -20.31
CA ALA A 21 3.54 10.11 -19.51
C ALA A 21 3.22 9.98 -18.01
N THR A 22 1.93 9.96 -17.67
CA THR A 22 1.46 9.76 -16.30
C THR A 22 1.89 8.40 -15.74
N LEU A 23 1.82 7.34 -16.55
CA LEU A 23 2.24 6.00 -16.16
C LEU A 23 3.76 5.77 -16.24
N GLY A 24 4.52 6.69 -16.84
CA GLY A 24 5.95 6.54 -17.08
C GLY A 24 6.31 5.39 -18.02
N VAL A 25 5.44 5.04 -18.98
CA VAL A 25 5.63 3.89 -19.89
C VAL A 25 5.90 4.31 -21.34
N ALA A 26 6.71 3.53 -22.04
CA ALA A 26 7.00 3.77 -23.46
C ALA A 26 5.89 3.29 -24.41
N ASN A 27 5.04 2.36 -23.96
CA ASN A 27 3.93 1.81 -24.73
C ASN A 27 2.73 1.57 -23.81
N VAL A 28 1.53 1.74 -24.36
CA VAL A 28 0.25 1.51 -23.67
C VAL A 28 -0.48 0.38 -24.37
N VAL A 29 -1.01 -0.56 -23.58
CA VAL A 29 -1.98 -1.54 -24.05
C VAL A 29 -3.37 -1.01 -23.72
N GLU A 30 -4.15 -0.73 -24.75
CA GLU A 30 -5.54 -0.34 -24.63
C GLU A 30 -6.42 -1.47 -25.17
N GLY A 31 -7.60 -1.66 -24.60
CA GLY A 31 -8.55 -2.62 -25.13
C GLY A 31 -9.98 -2.38 -24.71
N SER A 32 -10.88 -3.12 -25.36
CA SER A 32 -12.29 -3.13 -25.02
C SER A 32 -12.80 -4.56 -24.91
N VAL A 33 -13.70 -4.77 -23.96
CA VAL A 33 -14.35 -6.06 -23.74
C VAL A 33 -15.85 -5.87 -23.88
N ARG A 34 -16.47 -6.64 -24.78
CA ARG A 34 -17.93 -6.70 -24.97
C ARG A 34 -18.39 -8.12 -24.72
N ARG A 35 -19.38 -8.29 -23.85
CA ARG A 35 -19.93 -9.60 -23.48
C ARG A 35 -21.38 -9.72 -23.91
N ALA A 36 -21.73 -10.88 -24.48
CA ALA A 36 -23.10 -11.27 -24.80
C ALA A 36 -23.29 -12.75 -24.42
N GLY A 37 -23.90 -13.00 -23.26
CA GLY A 37 -24.03 -14.36 -22.72
C GLY A 37 -22.67 -14.94 -22.30
N ASP A 38 -22.31 -16.07 -22.91
CA ASP A 38 -21.05 -16.80 -22.77
C ASP A 38 -19.96 -16.30 -23.74
N LYS A 39 -20.33 -15.53 -24.77
CA LYS A 39 -19.40 -14.99 -25.76
C LYS A 39 -18.83 -13.65 -25.34
N VAL A 40 -17.54 -13.48 -25.60
CA VAL A 40 -16.77 -12.26 -25.33
C VAL A 40 -16.03 -11.87 -26.60
N ARG A 41 -16.16 -10.60 -26.98
CA ARG A 41 -15.32 -9.94 -27.96
C ARG A 41 -14.31 -9.07 -27.23
N ILE A 42 -13.03 -9.35 -27.43
CA ILE A 42 -11.91 -8.61 -26.84
C ILE A 42 -11.14 -7.96 -27.99
N THR A 43 -11.01 -6.64 -27.95
CA THR A 43 -10.07 -5.93 -28.83
C THR A 43 -8.94 -5.42 -27.96
N ALA A 44 -7.70 -5.64 -28.39
CA ALA A 44 -6.51 -5.13 -27.73
C ALA A 44 -5.60 -4.47 -28.77
N GLN A 45 -4.91 -3.41 -28.36
CA GLN A 45 -3.95 -2.70 -29.18
C GLN A 45 -2.77 -2.23 -28.34
N LEU A 46 -1.57 -2.35 -28.91
CA LEU A 46 -0.34 -1.84 -28.34
C LEU A 46 0.02 -0.54 -29.06
N ILE A 47 0.16 0.54 -28.31
CA ILE A 47 0.36 1.89 -28.83
C ILE A 47 1.67 2.45 -28.29
N ARG A 48 2.50 3.01 -29.17
CA ARG A 48 3.74 3.70 -28.78
C ARG A 48 3.43 5.08 -28.22
N ALA A 49 3.97 5.40 -27.05
CA ALA A 49 3.70 6.66 -26.35
C ALA A 49 4.22 7.90 -27.11
N ALA A 50 5.37 7.78 -27.79
CA ALA A 50 6.07 8.91 -28.37
C ALA A 50 5.31 9.62 -29.51
N ASP A 51 4.52 8.87 -30.27
CA ASP A 51 3.87 9.33 -31.50
C ASP A 51 2.41 8.83 -31.64
N GLY A 52 1.92 8.03 -30.70
CA GLY A 52 0.59 7.44 -30.75
C GLY A 52 0.45 6.33 -31.81
N PHE A 53 1.57 5.82 -32.35
CA PHE A 53 1.53 4.82 -33.40
C PHE A 53 1.07 3.45 -32.86
N HIS A 54 0.10 2.84 -33.54
CA HIS A 54 -0.40 1.49 -33.20
C HIS A 54 0.61 0.45 -33.71
N LEU A 55 1.36 -0.16 -32.79
CA LEU A 55 2.35 -1.18 -33.09
C LEU A 55 1.70 -2.53 -33.42
N TRP A 56 0.57 -2.80 -32.79
CA TRP A 56 -0.17 -4.06 -32.93
C TRP A 56 -1.62 -3.86 -32.52
N SER A 57 -2.53 -4.60 -33.15
CA SER A 57 -3.94 -4.65 -32.77
C SER A 57 -4.57 -5.96 -33.21
N GLU A 58 -5.34 -6.59 -32.32
CA GLU A 58 -6.06 -7.82 -32.61
C GLU A 58 -7.46 -7.80 -32.01
N THR A 59 -8.35 -8.59 -32.60
CA THR A 59 -9.71 -8.82 -32.07
C THR A 59 -9.96 -10.31 -31.93
N TYR A 60 -10.33 -10.70 -30.72
CA TYR A 60 -10.62 -12.07 -30.32
C TYR A 60 -12.11 -12.23 -30.09
N ASP A 61 -12.73 -13.17 -30.79
CA ASP A 61 -14.08 -13.66 -30.50
C ASP A 61 -13.98 -15.04 -29.84
N ARG A 62 -14.30 -15.13 -28.55
CA ARG A 62 -14.07 -16.31 -27.70
C ARG A 62 -15.19 -16.54 -26.68
N THR A 63 -15.19 -17.69 -26.02
CA THR A 63 -16.01 -17.92 -24.82
C THR A 63 -15.25 -17.47 -23.57
N LEU A 64 -15.94 -17.38 -22.43
CA LEU A 64 -15.30 -17.07 -21.14
C LEU A 64 -14.24 -18.10 -20.71
N GLU A 65 -14.40 -19.36 -21.12
CA GLU A 65 -13.48 -20.46 -20.80
C GLU A 65 -12.10 -20.25 -21.47
N ASP A 66 -12.05 -19.54 -22.59
CA ASP A 66 -10.82 -19.29 -23.35
C ASP A 66 -10.08 -18.00 -22.94
N VAL A 67 -10.52 -17.29 -21.89
CA VAL A 67 -10.01 -15.93 -21.62
C VAL A 67 -8.52 -15.90 -21.27
N PHE A 68 -7.98 -16.93 -20.64
CA PHE A 68 -6.54 -17.03 -20.37
C PHE A 68 -5.74 -17.33 -21.62
N ALA A 69 -6.26 -18.14 -22.55
CA ALA A 69 -5.62 -18.34 -23.83
C ALA A 69 -5.52 -17.01 -24.60
N VAL A 70 -6.55 -16.16 -24.51
CA VAL A 70 -6.48 -14.79 -25.07
C VAL A 70 -5.42 -13.95 -24.34
N GLN A 71 -5.32 -14.02 -23.01
CA GLN A 71 -4.27 -13.30 -22.28
C GLN A 71 -2.86 -13.76 -22.70
N GLU A 72 -2.64 -15.06 -22.86
CA GLU A 72 -1.39 -15.63 -23.33
C GLU A 72 -1.06 -15.19 -24.76
N ASP A 73 -2.04 -15.23 -25.67
CA ASP A 73 -1.89 -14.76 -27.04
C ASP A 73 -1.55 -13.28 -27.10
N ILE A 74 -2.25 -12.44 -26.33
CA ILE A 74 -1.98 -10.99 -26.22
C ILE A 74 -0.56 -10.77 -25.71
N ALA A 75 -0.17 -11.43 -24.62
CA ALA A 75 1.15 -11.28 -24.02
C ALA A 75 2.28 -11.73 -24.97
N GLY A 76 2.09 -12.86 -25.65
CA GLY A 76 3.03 -13.38 -26.63
C GLY A 76 3.21 -12.45 -27.83
N ASN A 77 2.11 -11.98 -28.43
CA ASN A 77 2.15 -11.03 -29.55
C ASN A 77 2.82 -9.71 -29.17
N ILE A 78 2.51 -9.18 -27.98
CA ILE A 78 3.14 -7.95 -27.50
C ILE A 78 4.64 -8.15 -27.30
N ALA A 79 5.06 -9.28 -26.73
CA ALA A 79 6.48 -9.59 -26.54
C ALA A 79 7.23 -9.67 -27.88
N GLU A 80 6.63 -10.31 -28.89
CA GLU A 80 7.20 -10.39 -30.25
C GLU A 80 7.30 -9.01 -30.90
N VAL A 81 6.25 -8.19 -30.82
CA VAL A 81 6.22 -6.83 -31.41
C VAL A 81 7.23 -5.90 -30.75
N LEU A 82 7.50 -6.08 -29.45
CA LEU A 82 8.49 -5.30 -28.72
C LEU A 82 9.92 -5.85 -28.85
N ASP A 83 10.14 -6.89 -29.68
CA ASP A 83 11.42 -7.58 -29.85
C ASP A 83 12.02 -8.03 -28.51
N VAL A 84 11.15 -8.42 -27.57
CA VAL A 84 11.58 -8.97 -26.29
C VAL A 84 11.93 -10.43 -26.52
N VAL A 85 13.22 -10.74 -26.52
CA VAL A 85 13.70 -12.12 -26.58
C VAL A 85 13.34 -12.83 -25.28
N LEU A 86 12.22 -13.55 -25.30
CA LEU A 86 11.84 -14.50 -24.26
C LEU A 86 12.45 -15.85 -24.62
N ASP A 87 13.42 -16.32 -23.83
CA ASP A 87 13.88 -17.70 -23.93
C ASP A 87 12.74 -18.69 -23.59
N ASP A 88 12.90 -19.97 -23.96
CA ASP A 88 11.88 -20.99 -23.72
C ASP A 88 11.45 -21.06 -22.25
N GLN A 89 12.39 -20.83 -21.32
CA GLN A 89 12.09 -20.83 -19.90
C GLN A 89 11.29 -19.59 -19.48
N ALA A 90 11.54 -18.43 -20.08
CA ALA A 90 10.80 -17.20 -19.86
C ALA A 90 9.38 -17.31 -20.38
N MET A 91 9.19 -17.94 -21.54
CA MET A 91 7.87 -18.25 -22.08
C MET A 91 7.09 -19.21 -21.19
N VAL A 92 7.72 -20.30 -20.73
CA VAL A 92 7.10 -21.23 -19.78
C VAL A 92 6.77 -20.53 -18.46
N ARG A 93 7.66 -19.65 -17.96
CA ARG A 93 7.39 -18.85 -16.76
C ARG A 93 6.22 -17.90 -16.96
N MET A 94 6.11 -17.23 -18.11
CA MET A 94 5.01 -16.33 -18.43
C MET A 94 3.68 -17.08 -18.47
N ARG A 95 3.62 -18.22 -19.17
CA ARG A 95 2.40 -19.06 -19.26
C ARG A 95 1.99 -19.65 -17.92
N ASN A 96 2.96 -20.07 -17.12
CA ASN A 96 2.70 -20.60 -15.78
C ASN A 96 2.56 -19.52 -14.70
N ALA A 97 2.75 -18.24 -15.05
CA ALA A 97 2.59 -17.14 -14.11
C ALA A 97 1.12 -16.74 -14.02
N GLY A 98 0.65 -16.51 -12.79
CA GLY A 98 -0.71 -16.06 -12.53
C GLY A 98 -1.57 -17.14 -11.89
N ILE A 99 -2.88 -16.98 -12.06
CA ILE A 99 -3.89 -17.72 -11.28
C ILE A 99 -4.56 -18.83 -12.11
N GLY A 100 -4.50 -18.78 -13.44
CA GLY A 100 -4.95 -19.86 -14.34
C GLY A 100 -6.43 -20.24 -14.28
N ASP A 101 -7.20 -19.60 -13.40
CA ASP A 101 -8.63 -19.80 -13.17
C ASP A 101 -9.37 -18.46 -13.06
N VAL A 102 -10.53 -18.38 -13.72
CA VAL A 102 -11.24 -17.11 -13.93
C VAL A 102 -11.78 -16.58 -12.61
N GLU A 103 -12.41 -17.46 -11.84
CA GLU A 103 -13.04 -17.11 -10.58
C GLU A 103 -11.99 -16.73 -9.55
N ALA A 104 -10.89 -17.49 -9.46
CA ALA A 104 -9.77 -17.15 -8.62
C ALA A 104 -9.10 -15.84 -9.07
N PHE A 105 -9.00 -15.53 -10.36
CA PHE A 105 -8.50 -14.23 -10.83
C PHE A 105 -9.45 -13.07 -10.47
N ILE A 106 -10.77 -13.28 -10.52
CA ILE A 106 -11.76 -12.32 -10.03
C ILE A 106 -11.59 -12.12 -8.51
N SER A 107 -11.43 -13.20 -7.75
CA SER A 107 -11.20 -13.13 -6.31
C SER A 107 -9.91 -12.42 -5.97
N TYR A 108 -8.82 -12.65 -6.71
CA TYR A 108 -7.58 -11.91 -6.52
C TYR A 108 -7.75 -10.40 -6.72
N GLN A 109 -8.53 -10.00 -7.72
CA GLN A 109 -8.82 -8.58 -7.97
C GLN A 109 -9.66 -7.97 -6.84
N LYS A 110 -10.73 -8.66 -6.41
CA LYS A 110 -11.58 -8.21 -5.29
C LYS A 110 -10.80 -8.15 -3.98
N GLY A 111 -9.98 -9.16 -3.69
CA GLY A 111 -9.12 -9.20 -2.52
C GLY A 111 -8.08 -8.08 -2.54
N SER A 112 -7.47 -7.80 -3.70
CA SER A 112 -6.50 -6.70 -3.81
C SER A 112 -7.15 -5.32 -3.64
N GLU A 113 -8.37 -5.13 -4.14
CA GLU A 113 -9.17 -3.91 -3.96
C GLU A 113 -9.57 -3.72 -2.48
N ALA A 114 -10.09 -4.78 -1.85
CA ALA A 114 -10.43 -4.78 -0.43
C ALA A 114 -9.20 -4.55 0.46
N PHE A 115 -8.06 -5.16 0.13
CA PHE A 115 -6.78 -4.98 0.84
C PHE A 115 -6.31 -3.53 0.80
N ALA A 116 -6.36 -2.89 -0.38
CA ALA A 116 -5.97 -1.48 -0.51
C ALA A 116 -6.92 -0.57 0.27
N ALA A 117 -8.23 -0.84 0.23
CA ALA A 117 -9.23 -0.07 0.98
C ALA A 117 -9.09 -0.23 2.51
N ALA A 118 -8.72 -1.43 3.00
CA ALA A 118 -8.55 -1.71 4.43
C ALA A 118 -7.52 -0.80 5.10
N HIS A 119 -6.49 -0.38 4.37
CA HIS A 119 -5.43 0.48 4.89
C HIS A 119 -5.82 1.95 5.00
N ALA A 120 -6.99 2.35 4.51
CA ALA A 120 -7.48 3.72 4.64
C ALA A 120 -8.07 4.02 6.04
N ASP A 121 -8.36 2.99 6.84
CA ASP A 121 -8.96 3.10 8.18
C ASP A 121 -8.30 2.09 9.15
N LEU A 122 -7.39 2.57 10.02
CA LEU A 122 -6.69 1.71 10.98
C LEU A 122 -7.58 1.19 12.10
N GLU A 123 -8.69 1.85 12.40
CA GLU A 123 -9.59 1.37 13.45
C GLU A 123 -10.25 0.06 13.04
N GLN A 124 -10.49 -0.11 11.74
CA GLN A 124 -11.14 -1.29 11.16
C GLN A 124 -10.20 -2.13 10.28
N VAL A 125 -8.88 -1.87 10.30
CA VAL A 125 -7.93 -2.53 9.39
C VAL A 125 -7.95 -4.04 9.55
N SER A 126 -7.93 -4.55 10.78
CA SER A 126 -7.97 -6.00 11.05
C SER A 126 -9.27 -6.65 10.54
N ALA A 127 -10.42 -5.99 10.73
CA ALA A 127 -11.71 -6.50 10.24
C ALA A 127 -11.78 -6.46 8.69
N SER A 128 -11.32 -5.37 8.10
CA SER A 128 -11.35 -5.14 6.64
C SER A 128 -10.36 -6.04 5.89
N LEU A 129 -9.19 -6.30 6.48
CA LEU A 129 -8.22 -7.27 5.96
C LEU A 129 -8.72 -8.71 6.08
N ALA A 130 -9.53 -9.04 7.10
CA ALA A 130 -10.19 -10.35 7.17
C ALA A 130 -11.16 -10.55 6.00
N ASP A 131 -11.87 -9.50 5.56
CA ASP A 131 -12.70 -9.55 4.36
C ASP A 131 -11.87 -9.71 3.07
N ALA A 132 -10.74 -9.01 2.95
CA ALA A 132 -9.81 -9.21 1.85
C ALA A 132 -9.27 -10.66 1.79
N ASN A 133 -8.95 -11.23 2.97
CA ASN A 133 -8.43 -12.58 3.09
C ASN A 133 -9.42 -13.66 2.64
N ARG A 134 -10.74 -13.46 2.78
CA ARG A 134 -11.75 -14.39 2.25
C ARG A 134 -11.64 -14.57 0.74
N TYR A 135 -11.32 -13.51 0.01
CA TYR A 135 -11.06 -13.61 -1.42
C TYR A 135 -9.72 -14.28 -1.70
N PHE A 136 -8.68 -13.97 -0.93
CA PHE A 136 -7.37 -14.58 -1.08
C PHE A 136 -7.33 -16.07 -0.76
N ASP A 137 -8.20 -16.56 0.13
CA ASP A 137 -8.37 -17.98 0.40
C ASP A 137 -8.78 -18.73 -0.87
N GLN A 138 -9.77 -18.21 -1.61
CA GLN A 138 -10.20 -18.76 -2.90
C GLN A 138 -9.06 -18.75 -3.94
N VAL A 139 -8.20 -17.73 -3.91
CA VAL A 139 -7.02 -17.68 -4.80
C VAL A 139 -6.04 -18.79 -4.46
N LEU A 140 -5.77 -19.04 -3.17
CA LEU A 140 -4.79 -20.02 -2.74
C LEU A 140 -5.27 -21.48 -2.90
N GLU A 141 -6.57 -21.73 -3.06
CA GLU A 141 -7.10 -23.04 -3.45
C GLU A 141 -6.59 -23.45 -4.86
N VAL A 142 -6.44 -22.48 -5.77
CA VAL A 142 -5.99 -22.72 -7.14
C VAL A 142 -4.49 -22.44 -7.31
N ALA A 143 -4.02 -21.34 -6.74
CA ALA A 143 -2.66 -20.84 -6.88
C ALA A 143 -1.95 -20.79 -5.51
N PRO A 144 -1.72 -21.93 -4.85
CA PRO A 144 -1.16 -21.96 -3.49
C PRO A 144 0.24 -21.38 -3.40
N LYS A 145 0.97 -21.21 -4.51
CA LYS A 145 2.35 -20.69 -4.53
C LYS A 145 2.45 -19.20 -4.84
N LEU A 146 1.32 -18.49 -4.95
CA LEU A 146 1.31 -17.09 -5.32
C LEU A 146 1.84 -16.19 -4.18
N ILE A 147 3.12 -15.82 -4.28
CA ILE A 147 3.86 -15.07 -3.26
C ILE A 147 3.12 -13.82 -2.81
N GLY A 148 2.65 -12.99 -3.74
CA GLY A 148 1.97 -11.73 -3.42
C GLY A 148 0.70 -11.93 -2.58
N VAL A 149 -0.03 -13.03 -2.78
CA VAL A 149 -1.22 -13.33 -1.96
C VAL A 149 -0.82 -13.80 -0.56
N ARG A 150 0.25 -14.59 -0.44
CA ARG A 150 0.77 -15.01 0.86
C ARG A 150 1.28 -13.82 1.68
N LEU A 151 1.99 -12.87 1.05
CA LEU A 151 2.42 -11.64 1.70
C LEU A 151 1.22 -10.81 2.16
N LYS A 152 0.22 -10.59 1.29
CA LYS A 152 -1.01 -9.85 1.67
C LYS A 152 -1.80 -10.52 2.80
N ARG A 153 -1.84 -11.87 2.86
CA ARG A 153 -2.49 -12.57 3.98
C ARG A 153 -1.71 -12.44 5.29
N ALA A 154 -0.37 -12.40 5.23
CA ALA A 154 0.48 -12.21 6.41
C ALA A 154 0.28 -10.83 7.05
N ASP A 155 -0.15 -9.84 6.27
CA ASP A 155 -0.41 -8.47 6.71
C ASP A 155 -1.45 -8.38 7.83
N LEU A 156 -2.62 -9.04 7.66
CA LEU A 156 -3.66 -9.13 8.70
C LEU A 156 -3.06 -9.62 10.01
N VAL A 157 -2.28 -10.69 9.95
CA VAL A 157 -1.71 -11.31 11.15
C VAL A 157 -0.67 -10.38 11.79
N GLY A 158 0.09 -9.65 10.98
CA GLY A 158 0.98 -8.60 11.45
C GLY A 158 0.24 -7.51 12.23
N HIS A 159 -0.85 -6.98 11.68
CA HIS A 159 -1.71 -5.99 12.35
C HIS A 159 -2.24 -6.51 13.69
N VAL A 160 -2.80 -7.71 13.72
CA VAL A 160 -3.32 -8.32 14.96
C VAL A 160 -2.22 -8.52 16.00
N LEU A 161 -1.01 -8.93 15.58
CA LEU A 161 0.13 -9.08 16.49
C LEU A 161 0.62 -7.72 17.05
N PHE A 162 0.58 -6.65 16.24
CA PHE A 162 0.87 -5.30 16.74
C PHE A 162 -0.17 -4.83 17.76
N GLU A 163 -1.46 -5.03 17.47
CA GLU A 163 -2.53 -4.68 18.41
C GLU A 163 -2.40 -5.48 19.72
N TYR A 164 -2.04 -6.76 19.64
CA TYR A 164 -1.76 -7.60 20.81
C TYR A 164 -0.58 -7.06 21.63
N ALA A 165 0.54 -6.75 20.98
CA ALA A 165 1.74 -6.23 21.63
C ALA A 165 1.52 -4.83 22.25
N ALA A 166 0.65 -4.01 21.63
CA ALA A 166 0.27 -2.70 22.13
C ALA A 166 -0.80 -2.73 23.24
N GLY A 167 -1.41 -3.89 23.51
CA GLY A 167 -2.49 -4.02 24.49
C GLY A 167 -3.85 -3.50 24.02
N PHE A 168 -4.05 -3.38 22.70
CA PHE A 168 -5.28 -2.88 22.09
C PHE A 168 -6.31 -3.98 21.75
N ARG A 169 -6.06 -5.23 22.15
CA ARG A 169 -7.00 -6.37 22.02
C ARG A 169 -7.41 -6.94 23.38
N PRO A 170 -8.32 -6.27 24.11
CA PRO A 170 -8.78 -6.71 25.43
C PRO A 170 -9.53 -8.05 25.38
N GLU A 171 -10.06 -8.45 24.23
CA GLU A 171 -10.77 -9.71 24.00
C GLU A 171 -9.87 -10.92 23.71
N SER A 172 -8.55 -10.74 23.74
CA SER A 172 -7.60 -11.81 23.43
C SER A 172 -7.62 -12.97 24.42
N TYR A 173 -7.34 -14.18 23.94
CA TYR A 173 -7.31 -15.40 24.77
C TYR A 173 -5.89 -15.98 24.96
N PRO A 174 -5.63 -16.73 26.06
CA PRO A 174 -4.34 -17.36 26.26
C PRO A 174 -3.96 -18.29 25.10
N GLY A 175 -2.82 -18.02 24.47
CA GLY A 175 -2.30 -18.81 23.34
C GLY A 175 -2.62 -18.25 21.95
N GLU A 176 -3.51 -17.26 21.83
CA GLU A 176 -3.87 -16.63 20.54
C GLU A 176 -2.63 -16.08 19.81
N GLY A 177 -1.74 -15.38 20.52
CA GLY A 177 -0.51 -14.85 19.93
C GLY A 177 0.41 -15.93 19.33
N ALA A 178 0.50 -17.10 19.97
CA ALA A 178 1.29 -18.21 19.45
C ALA A 178 0.65 -18.85 18.20
N GLU A 179 -0.68 -18.91 18.16
CA GLU A 179 -1.45 -19.36 17.00
C GLU A 179 -1.25 -18.41 15.82
N LEU A 180 -1.39 -17.11 16.04
CA LEU A 180 -1.17 -16.06 15.05
C LEU A 180 0.26 -16.11 14.49
N LEU A 181 1.28 -16.19 15.35
CA LEU A 181 2.67 -16.33 14.92
C LEU A 181 2.85 -17.55 14.03
N ARG A 182 2.26 -18.71 14.37
CA ARG A 182 2.34 -19.90 13.52
C ARG A 182 1.70 -19.67 12.15
N THR A 183 0.51 -19.06 12.09
CA THR A 183 -0.16 -18.73 10.82
C THR A 183 0.66 -17.77 9.95
N LEU A 184 1.28 -16.75 10.56
CA LEU A 184 2.16 -15.81 9.86
C LEU A 184 3.41 -16.51 9.32
N GLN A 185 4.03 -17.38 10.13
CA GLN A 185 5.20 -18.16 9.71
C GLN A 185 4.87 -19.14 8.57
N GLU A 186 3.65 -19.71 8.55
CA GLU A 186 3.16 -20.54 7.43
C GLU A 186 3.02 -19.72 6.13
N GLN A 187 2.51 -18.49 6.19
CA GLN A 187 2.42 -17.62 5.00
C GLN A 187 3.80 -17.29 4.45
N TYR A 188 4.73 -16.82 5.30
CA TYR A 188 6.08 -16.48 4.86
C TYR A 188 6.89 -17.69 4.41
N SER A 189 6.74 -18.86 5.03
CA SER A 189 7.43 -20.07 4.58
C SER A 189 6.98 -20.50 3.19
N GLY A 190 5.67 -20.51 2.93
CA GLY A 190 5.16 -20.83 1.59
C GLY A 190 5.54 -19.78 0.52
N ALA A 191 5.62 -18.50 0.91
CA ALA A 191 6.13 -17.45 0.04
C ALA A 191 7.62 -17.66 -0.28
N TRP A 192 8.42 -18.01 0.73
CA TRP A 192 9.86 -18.23 0.61
C TRP A 192 10.19 -19.40 -0.32
N GLU A 193 9.44 -20.51 -0.22
CA GLU A 193 9.60 -21.69 -1.07
C GLU A 193 9.41 -21.37 -2.56
N SER A 194 8.57 -20.38 -2.86
CA SER A 194 8.23 -19.97 -4.22
C SER A 194 9.08 -18.78 -4.71
N ALA A 195 9.74 -18.07 -3.79
CA ALA A 195 10.53 -16.88 -4.09
C ALA A 195 11.83 -17.21 -4.83
N ARG A 196 12.14 -16.40 -5.85
CA ARG A 196 13.41 -16.48 -6.58
C ARG A 196 14.58 -16.11 -5.65
N PRO A 197 15.72 -16.81 -5.76
CA PRO A 197 16.94 -16.40 -5.07
C PRO A 197 17.30 -14.94 -5.37
N GLY A 198 17.86 -14.23 -4.40
CA GLY A 198 18.18 -12.81 -4.53
C GLY A 198 17.22 -11.93 -3.74
N ALA A 199 16.87 -10.77 -4.30
CA ALA A 199 16.07 -9.76 -3.62
C ALA A 199 14.68 -10.26 -3.21
N GLU A 200 14.01 -11.07 -4.03
CA GLU A 200 12.65 -11.56 -3.75
C GLU A 200 12.62 -12.48 -2.53
N ARG A 201 13.56 -13.42 -2.43
CA ARG A 201 13.70 -14.26 -1.25
C ARG A 201 14.14 -13.47 -0.02
N ALA A 202 15.08 -12.54 -0.19
CA ALA A 202 15.53 -11.67 0.90
C ALA A 202 14.39 -10.79 1.46
N MET A 203 13.48 -10.31 0.60
CA MET A 203 12.27 -9.59 1.02
C MET A 203 11.42 -10.45 1.96
N VAL A 204 11.11 -11.68 1.56
CA VAL A 204 10.33 -12.61 2.40
C VAL A 204 11.06 -12.91 3.72
N GLU A 205 12.39 -13.05 3.70
CA GLU A 205 13.18 -13.29 4.91
C GLU A 205 13.18 -12.09 5.87
N VAL A 206 13.20 -10.86 5.36
CA VAL A 206 13.10 -9.64 6.18
C VAL A 206 11.72 -9.54 6.83
N GLU A 207 10.65 -9.68 6.05
CA GLU A 207 9.27 -9.66 6.54
C GLU A 207 9.01 -10.74 7.60
N ARG A 208 9.60 -11.92 7.41
CA ARG A 208 9.53 -13.02 8.37
C ARG A 208 10.29 -12.75 9.67
N ALA A 209 11.47 -12.13 9.58
CA ALA A 209 12.34 -11.88 10.73
C ALA A 209 11.76 -10.87 11.72
N ILE A 210 10.89 -9.96 11.26
CA ILE A 210 10.19 -8.99 12.12
C ILE A 210 9.35 -9.68 13.20
N PHE A 211 8.83 -10.86 12.88
CA PHE A 211 7.97 -11.65 13.77
C PHE A 211 8.67 -12.94 14.25
N SER A 212 10.01 -12.91 14.35
CA SER A 212 10.79 -14.01 14.91
C SER A 212 11.72 -13.50 16.03
N ASP A 213 12.34 -14.44 16.73
CA ASP A 213 13.42 -14.23 17.68
C ASP A 213 14.81 -14.19 17.00
N ASP A 214 14.89 -14.55 15.71
CA ASP A 214 16.13 -14.55 14.93
C ASP A 214 16.28 -13.32 14.04
N TRP A 215 16.97 -12.32 14.57
CA TRP A 215 17.34 -11.09 13.87
C TRP A 215 18.76 -11.14 13.29
N SER A 216 19.44 -12.30 13.39
CA SER A 216 20.83 -12.44 12.98
C SER A 216 20.97 -12.18 11.48
N GLY A 217 21.86 -11.26 11.09
CA GLY A 217 22.07 -10.93 9.68
C GLY A 217 20.95 -10.12 9.01
N LEU A 218 19.95 -9.64 9.75
CA LEU A 218 18.81 -8.90 9.18
C LEU A 218 19.24 -7.70 8.32
N ALA A 219 20.25 -6.94 8.75
CA ALA A 219 20.76 -5.80 7.97
C ALA A 219 21.27 -6.22 6.57
N ALA A 220 21.95 -7.36 6.47
CA ALA A 220 22.45 -7.85 5.18
C ALA A 220 21.30 -8.35 4.29
N ARG A 221 20.29 -9.01 4.87
CA ARG A 221 19.08 -9.44 4.13
C ARG A 221 18.28 -8.24 3.65
N LEU A 222 18.12 -7.23 4.50
CA LEU A 222 17.49 -5.96 4.12
C LEU A 222 18.24 -5.29 2.96
N ASP A 223 19.57 -5.22 3.05
CA ASP A 223 20.41 -4.68 1.98
C ASP A 223 20.24 -5.46 0.66
N GLN A 224 20.03 -6.77 0.73
CA GLN A 224 19.75 -7.61 -0.44
C GLN A 224 18.32 -7.43 -0.96
N ALA A 225 17.31 -7.33 -0.09
CA ALA A 225 15.91 -7.13 -0.44
C ALA A 225 15.70 -5.79 -1.17
N LEU A 226 16.39 -4.74 -0.73
CA LEU A 226 16.33 -3.41 -1.32
C LEU A 226 17.21 -3.27 -2.58
N SER A 227 17.99 -4.29 -2.94
CA SER A 227 18.87 -4.25 -4.12
C SER A 227 18.16 -4.63 -5.43
N GLY A 228 18.82 -4.39 -6.56
CA GLY A 228 18.35 -4.79 -7.88
C GLY A 228 17.13 -4.03 -8.38
N ASP A 229 16.31 -4.69 -9.20
CA ASP A 229 15.14 -4.13 -9.89
C ASP A 229 13.81 -4.75 -9.43
N LEU A 230 13.78 -5.37 -8.25
CA LEU A 230 12.56 -5.97 -7.71
C LEU A 230 11.47 -4.90 -7.51
N CYS A 231 10.29 -5.16 -8.08
CA CYS A 231 9.04 -4.43 -7.87
C CYS A 231 8.10 -5.29 -7.00
N MET A 232 8.29 -5.26 -5.69
CA MET A 232 7.48 -6.04 -4.75
C MET A 232 7.35 -5.26 -3.46
N GLU A 233 6.13 -4.86 -3.11
CA GLU A 233 5.86 -4.20 -1.84
C GLU A 233 6.02 -5.21 -0.69
N GLY A 234 6.72 -4.79 0.37
CA GLY A 234 6.73 -5.49 1.66
C GLY A 234 5.74 -4.81 2.61
N ASN A 235 5.14 -5.58 3.51
CA ASN A 235 4.18 -5.06 4.48
C ASN A 235 4.89 -4.19 5.54
N TRP A 236 6.02 -4.67 6.06
CA TRP A 236 6.65 -4.11 7.27
C TRP A 236 8.13 -3.73 7.07
N ILE A 237 8.70 -3.97 5.89
CA ILE A 237 10.13 -3.70 5.59
C ILE A 237 10.58 -2.27 5.93
N HIS A 238 9.72 -1.28 5.74
CA HIS A 238 10.02 0.12 6.04
C HIS A 238 10.29 0.36 7.53
N GLN A 239 9.58 -0.35 8.41
CA GLN A 239 9.71 -0.23 9.87
C GLN A 239 11.11 -0.62 10.34
N VAL A 240 11.63 -1.73 9.79
CA VAL A 240 12.99 -2.20 10.10
C VAL A 240 14.03 -1.35 9.41
N GLY A 241 13.83 -1.01 8.13
CA GLY A 241 14.88 -0.34 7.37
C GLY A 241 15.18 1.05 7.89
N ILE A 242 14.18 1.79 8.38
CA ILE A 242 14.39 3.08 9.02
C ILE A 242 15.15 2.90 10.35
N THR A 243 14.73 1.95 11.18
CA THR A 243 15.38 1.62 12.46
C THR A 243 16.85 1.21 12.30
N LEU A 244 17.19 0.51 11.21
CA LEU A 244 18.55 0.08 10.90
C LEU A 244 19.37 1.10 10.07
N GLY A 245 18.87 2.33 9.90
CA GLY A 245 19.57 3.41 9.20
C GLY A 245 19.74 3.14 7.70
N ARG A 246 18.71 2.61 7.05
CA ARG A 246 18.64 2.33 5.59
C ARG A 246 17.63 3.19 4.85
N ALA A 247 17.29 4.35 5.41
CA ALA A 247 16.30 5.26 4.83
C ALA A 247 16.60 5.62 3.36
N ASP A 248 17.83 5.99 3.00
CA ASP A 248 18.18 6.28 1.59
C ASP A 248 17.92 5.11 0.63
N ARG A 249 18.16 3.88 1.10
CA ARG A 249 17.89 2.67 0.30
C ARG A 249 16.40 2.41 0.19
N LEU A 250 15.65 2.63 1.27
CA LEU A 250 14.19 2.55 1.26
C LEU A 250 13.58 3.58 0.32
N VAL A 251 13.97 4.85 0.40
CA VAL A 251 13.50 5.91 -0.53
C VAL A 251 13.76 5.52 -1.99
N SER A 252 14.94 4.97 -2.27
CA SER A 252 15.29 4.49 -3.63
C SER A 252 14.44 3.29 -4.07
N PHE A 253 14.11 2.41 -3.13
CA PHE A 253 13.25 1.25 -3.33
C PHE A 253 11.77 1.64 -3.51
N ASP A 254 11.25 2.54 -2.69
CA ASP A 254 9.86 3.03 -2.78
C ASP A 254 9.64 3.80 -4.08
N ARG A 255 10.59 4.67 -4.47
CA ARG A 255 10.58 5.33 -5.79
C ARG A 255 10.63 4.34 -6.94
N ARG A 256 11.28 3.19 -6.77
CA ARG A 256 11.26 2.12 -7.78
C ARG A 256 9.89 1.46 -7.82
N ASN A 257 9.29 1.12 -6.68
CA ASN A 257 7.93 0.58 -6.65
C ASN A 257 6.93 1.53 -7.33
N LEU A 258 7.06 2.85 -7.14
CA LEU A 258 6.26 3.85 -7.85
C LEU A 258 6.55 3.92 -9.36
N ARG A 259 7.76 3.58 -9.84
CA ARG A 259 7.99 3.38 -11.28
C ARG A 259 7.28 2.13 -11.81
N CYS A 260 7.10 1.10 -10.97
CA CYS A 260 6.41 -0.12 -11.36
C CYS A 260 4.88 0.06 -11.29
N ASP A 261 4.37 0.80 -10.31
CA ASP A 261 2.98 1.18 -10.14
C ASP A 261 2.84 2.64 -9.65
N PRO A 262 2.78 3.62 -10.55
CA PRO A 262 2.65 5.03 -10.18
C PRO A 262 1.28 5.37 -9.59
N LEU A 263 0.35 4.42 -9.58
CA LEU A 263 -0.98 4.58 -8.97
C LEU A 263 -1.10 3.82 -7.64
N SER A 264 0.02 3.32 -7.08
CA SER A 264 0.02 2.66 -5.77
C SER A 264 -0.01 3.69 -4.64
N GLY A 265 -1.19 3.87 -4.04
CA GLY A 265 -1.35 4.68 -2.83
C GLY A 265 -0.53 4.18 -1.65
N PHE A 266 -0.34 2.86 -1.54
CA PHE A 266 0.50 2.25 -0.50
C PHE A 266 1.98 2.62 -0.69
N SER A 267 2.51 2.54 -1.92
CA SER A 267 3.90 2.97 -2.19
C SER A 267 4.12 4.46 -1.91
N TYR A 268 3.13 5.33 -2.20
CA TYR A 268 3.19 6.74 -1.80
C TYR A 268 3.18 6.92 -0.27
N MET A 269 2.35 6.16 0.43
CA MET A 269 2.32 6.14 1.90
C MET A 269 3.70 5.73 2.47
N VAL A 270 4.28 4.63 1.99
CA VAL A 270 5.59 4.19 2.51
C VAL A 270 6.70 5.21 2.18
N LEU A 271 6.70 5.77 0.97
CA LEU A 271 7.68 6.78 0.56
C LEU A 271 7.63 8.03 1.45
N ALA A 272 6.46 8.66 1.57
CA ALA A 272 6.36 9.89 2.35
C ALA A 272 6.59 9.64 3.86
N MET A 273 6.31 8.43 4.37
CA MET A 273 6.58 8.06 5.76
C MET A 273 8.08 7.93 5.99
N THR A 274 8.77 7.22 5.09
CA THR A 274 10.23 7.09 5.10
C THR A 274 10.90 8.47 5.04
N LEU A 275 10.44 9.35 4.16
CA LEU A 275 10.98 10.70 4.00
C LEU A 275 10.77 11.57 5.25
N VAL A 276 9.60 11.50 5.90
CA VAL A 276 9.35 12.22 7.16
C VAL A 276 10.31 11.73 8.24
N TRP A 277 10.43 10.42 8.44
CA TRP A 277 11.27 9.86 9.51
C TRP A 277 12.78 10.00 9.25
N ASP A 278 13.19 10.10 7.98
CA ASP A 278 14.57 10.41 7.59
C ASP A 278 14.90 11.92 7.68
N GLY A 279 13.92 12.77 8.02
CA GLY A 279 14.13 14.21 8.14
C GLY A 279 14.20 14.94 6.79
N ARG A 280 13.50 14.43 5.77
CA ARG A 280 13.38 15.01 4.42
C ARG A 280 11.95 15.48 4.14
N PRO A 281 11.41 16.43 4.95
CA PRO A 281 9.98 16.74 4.94
C PRO A 281 9.49 17.40 3.65
N GLU A 282 10.32 18.21 2.97
CA GLU A 282 9.91 18.82 1.70
C GLU A 282 9.75 17.78 0.59
N GLU A 283 10.60 16.75 0.56
CA GLU A 283 10.41 15.64 -0.38
C GLU A 283 9.18 14.80 -0.03
N ALA A 284 8.84 14.68 1.26
CA ALA A 284 7.61 14.01 1.68
C ALA A 284 6.36 14.78 1.22
N LEU A 285 6.35 16.11 1.36
CA LEU A 285 5.28 16.97 0.85
C LEU A 285 5.15 16.83 -0.68
N GLN A 286 6.27 16.87 -1.41
CA GLN A 286 6.25 16.67 -2.86
C GLN A 286 5.67 15.31 -3.25
N ALA A 287 6.06 14.23 -2.57
CA ALA A 287 5.51 12.90 -2.87
C ALA A 287 3.99 12.82 -2.63
N ILE A 288 3.49 13.53 -1.62
CA ILE A 288 2.04 13.64 -1.35
C ILE A 288 1.34 14.46 -2.44
N ASP A 289 1.93 15.59 -2.85
CA ASP A 289 1.39 16.45 -3.90
C ASP A 289 1.37 15.72 -5.26
N ASP A 290 2.41 14.94 -5.56
CA ASP A 290 2.48 14.08 -6.75
C ASP A 290 1.32 13.08 -6.77
N ALA A 291 1.05 12.42 -5.64
CA ALA A 291 -0.07 11.48 -5.54
C ALA A 291 -1.43 12.17 -5.72
N GLU A 292 -1.60 13.38 -5.16
CA GLU A 292 -2.83 14.17 -5.32
C GLU A 292 -3.04 14.63 -6.76
N ALA A 293 -1.98 15.05 -7.44
CA ALA A 293 -2.02 15.42 -8.86
C ALA A 293 -2.45 14.22 -9.74
N LEU A 294 -2.13 13.00 -9.31
CA LEU A 294 -2.57 11.76 -9.94
C LEU A 294 -3.93 11.26 -9.45
N GLY A 295 -4.61 11.96 -8.53
CA GLY A 295 -5.87 11.50 -7.95
C GLY A 295 -5.75 10.17 -7.20
N VAL A 296 -4.57 9.82 -6.71
CA VAL A 296 -4.31 8.58 -5.97
C VAL A 296 -4.72 8.77 -4.52
N ALA A 297 -5.58 7.87 -4.03
CA ALA A 297 -5.89 7.81 -2.61
C ALA A 297 -4.69 7.23 -1.85
N VAL A 298 -4.07 8.04 -0.99
CA VAL A 298 -2.92 7.64 -0.17
C VAL A 298 -3.38 7.39 1.27
N PRO A 299 -3.21 6.17 1.81
CA PRO A 299 -3.40 5.92 3.25
C PRO A 299 -2.55 6.86 4.10
N PHE A 300 -3.08 7.32 5.25
CA PHE A 300 -2.41 8.27 6.16
C PHE A 300 -1.91 9.57 5.55
N LYS A 301 -2.34 9.93 4.33
CA LYS A 301 -1.91 11.16 3.64
C LYS A 301 -1.96 12.39 4.55
N ARG A 302 -3.07 12.53 5.30
CA ARG A 302 -3.29 13.63 6.25
C ARG A 302 -2.21 13.63 7.34
N ASP A 303 -2.05 12.52 8.04
CA ASP A 303 -1.09 12.35 9.13
C ASP A 303 0.35 12.62 8.66
N MET A 304 0.71 12.11 7.49
CA MET A 304 2.04 12.27 6.92
C MET A 304 2.30 13.69 6.45
N ARG A 305 1.31 14.35 5.82
CA ARG A 305 1.39 15.77 5.44
C ARG A 305 1.55 16.64 6.70
N MET A 306 0.77 16.37 7.75
CA MET A 306 0.90 17.05 9.04
C MET A 306 2.31 16.93 9.63
N MET A 307 2.83 15.70 9.71
CA MET A 307 4.18 15.46 10.22
C MET A 307 5.26 16.11 9.35
N ALA A 308 5.09 16.10 8.03
CA ALA A 308 5.99 16.77 7.09
C ALA A 308 5.96 18.30 7.25
N LEU A 309 4.79 18.93 7.37
CA LEU A 309 4.66 20.37 7.63
C LEU A 309 5.33 20.77 8.95
N LEU A 310 5.12 19.99 10.02
CA LEU A 310 5.75 20.20 11.31
C LEU A 310 7.28 20.10 11.20
N ALA A 311 7.80 19.08 10.53
CA ALA A 311 9.23 18.86 10.35
C ALA A 311 9.89 19.89 9.41
N ALA A 312 9.17 20.41 8.41
CA ALA A 312 9.62 21.49 7.53
C ALA A 312 9.55 22.88 8.17
N GLY A 313 8.89 23.02 9.34
CA GLY A 313 8.63 24.32 9.95
C GLY A 313 7.57 25.15 9.22
N ARG A 314 6.72 24.53 8.40
CA ARG A 314 5.69 25.17 7.58
C ARG A 314 4.36 25.25 8.34
N PHE A 315 4.30 26.09 9.38
CA PHE A 315 3.16 26.13 10.32
C PHE A 315 1.96 26.96 9.84
N ASN A 316 2.14 27.82 8.84
CA ASN A 316 1.13 28.78 8.40
C ASN A 316 0.30 28.32 7.20
N GLU A 317 0.51 27.10 6.73
CA GLU A 317 -0.30 26.57 5.63
C GLU A 317 -1.71 26.22 6.07
N ASP A 318 -2.64 26.37 5.13
CA ASP A 318 -4.02 25.97 5.31
C ASP A 318 -4.09 24.44 5.36
N ALA A 319 -3.84 23.90 6.55
CA ALA A 319 -4.29 22.58 6.94
C ALA A 319 -5.83 22.62 7.08
N GLU A 320 -6.54 22.57 5.97
CA GLU A 320 -7.99 22.36 5.98
C GLU A 320 -8.28 20.92 6.43
N ALA A 321 -8.57 20.73 7.72
CA ALA A 321 -9.68 19.91 8.22
C ALA A 321 -9.75 19.95 9.76
N TYR A 322 -10.94 20.30 10.25
CA TYR A 322 -11.33 20.10 11.64
C TYR A 322 -11.71 18.64 11.86
N THR A 323 -11.33 18.11 13.04
CA THR A 323 -11.47 16.72 13.52
C THR A 323 -10.73 15.68 12.70
N ALA A 324 -9.86 14.92 13.37
CA ALA A 324 -9.27 13.73 12.81
C ALA A 324 -10.37 12.72 12.47
N PRO A 325 -10.47 12.22 11.22
CA PRO A 325 -11.42 11.15 10.93
C PRO A 325 -11.11 9.93 11.82
N PRO A 326 -12.14 9.12 12.15
CA PRO A 326 -11.93 7.81 12.77
C PRO A 326 -10.84 7.02 12.04
N GLY A 327 -10.03 6.28 12.78
CA GLY A 327 -8.88 5.54 12.22
C GLY A 327 -7.64 6.37 11.82
N SER A 328 -7.57 7.68 12.11
CA SER A 328 -6.35 8.47 11.90
C SER A 328 -5.22 8.04 12.83
N LEU A 329 -3.96 8.06 12.33
CA LEU A 329 -2.79 7.74 13.15
C LEU A 329 -2.59 8.77 14.27
N TYR A 330 -2.86 10.05 13.99
CA TYR A 330 -2.86 11.13 14.98
C TYR A 330 -4.27 11.73 15.14
N PRO A 331 -5.02 11.34 16.18
CA PRO A 331 -6.43 11.71 16.34
C PRO A 331 -6.65 13.16 16.86
N LEU A 332 -5.63 14.02 16.78
CA LEU A 332 -5.71 15.43 17.14
C LEU A 332 -6.08 16.29 15.93
N PRO A 333 -6.67 17.48 16.12
CA PRO A 333 -6.79 18.46 15.05
C PRO A 333 -5.41 18.89 14.55
N ASP A 334 -5.22 18.84 13.24
CA ASP A 334 -3.99 19.26 12.55
C ASP A 334 -3.54 20.67 12.95
N ARG A 335 -4.50 21.60 12.91
CA ARG A 335 -4.26 22.99 13.26
C ARG A 335 -3.88 23.19 14.73
N LEU A 336 -4.28 22.30 15.64
CA LEU A 336 -3.84 22.38 17.04
C LEU A 336 -2.31 22.23 17.13
N LEU A 337 -1.76 21.24 16.43
CA LEU A 337 -0.32 20.96 16.44
C LEU A 337 0.46 22.09 15.75
N LEU A 338 -0.02 22.57 14.60
CA LEU A 338 0.63 23.65 13.87
C LEU A 338 0.65 24.97 14.65
N GLU A 339 -0.50 25.41 15.19
CA GLU A 339 -0.59 26.70 15.92
C GLU A 339 0.19 26.66 17.24
N ALA A 340 0.20 25.49 17.92
CA ALA A 340 1.02 25.30 19.12
C ALA A 340 2.53 25.43 18.82
N ARG A 341 2.97 25.09 17.59
CA ARG A 341 4.37 25.24 17.15
C ARG A 341 4.66 26.59 16.51
N ALA A 342 3.71 27.21 15.84
CA ALA A 342 3.82 28.56 15.27
C ALA A 342 4.06 29.64 16.34
N GLY A 343 3.75 29.34 17.60
CA GLY A 343 3.90 30.28 18.70
C GLY A 343 2.67 31.17 18.92
N ASP A 344 1.50 30.75 18.45
CA ASP A 344 0.20 31.37 18.78
C ASP A 344 -0.52 30.54 19.87
N PRO A 345 -0.14 30.69 21.15
CA PRO A 345 -0.67 29.88 22.24
C PRO A 345 -2.16 30.13 22.48
N ASP A 346 -2.67 31.31 22.15
CA ASP A 346 -4.08 31.65 22.37
C ASP A 346 -4.97 31.00 21.32
N ARG A 347 -4.53 30.97 20.06
CA ARG A 347 -5.23 30.24 19.00
C ARG A 347 -5.16 28.73 19.23
N ALA A 348 -4.00 28.20 19.60
CA ALA A 348 -3.86 26.79 19.95
C ALA A 348 -4.79 26.41 21.12
N ARG A 349 -4.87 27.24 22.18
CA ARG A 349 -5.76 27.02 23.32
C ARG A 349 -7.24 27.00 22.91
N LYS A 350 -7.68 27.95 22.08
CA LYS A 350 -9.06 27.97 21.55
C LYS A 350 -9.40 26.70 20.76
N ILE A 351 -8.47 26.20 19.95
CA ILE A 351 -8.66 24.96 19.19
C ILE A 351 -8.75 23.76 20.14
N SER A 352 -7.86 23.70 21.14
CA SER A 352 -7.87 22.64 22.16
C SER A 352 -9.19 22.62 22.94
N GLU A 353 -9.68 23.78 23.39
CA GLU A 353 -10.96 23.91 24.11
C GLU A 353 -12.15 23.48 23.24
N ALA A 354 -12.19 23.91 21.97
CA ALA A 354 -13.24 23.51 21.03
C ALA A 354 -13.21 21.99 20.75
N TYR A 355 -12.03 21.40 20.60
CA TYR A 355 -11.87 19.97 20.44
C TYR A 355 -12.34 19.20 21.68
N LEU A 356 -11.89 19.58 22.87
CA LEU A 356 -12.28 18.95 24.14
C LEU A 356 -13.79 19.05 24.42
N ALA A 357 -14.48 20.06 23.89
CA ALA A 357 -15.92 20.20 23.98
C ALA A 357 -16.70 19.35 22.95
N SER A 358 -16.00 18.74 21.99
CA SER A 358 -16.63 17.93 20.94
C SER A 358 -17.06 16.56 21.48
N PRO A 359 -18.23 16.04 21.06
CA PRO A 359 -18.67 14.71 21.47
C PRO A 359 -17.75 13.62 20.90
N GLY A 360 -17.56 12.54 21.66
CA GLY A 360 -16.80 11.36 21.21
C GLY A 360 -15.27 11.47 21.31
N VAL A 361 -14.75 12.57 21.88
CA VAL A 361 -13.31 12.69 22.18
C VAL A 361 -12.95 11.73 23.32
N SER A 362 -11.98 10.85 23.09
CA SER A 362 -11.53 9.90 24.11
C SER A 362 -10.70 10.58 25.20
N ASP A 363 -10.58 9.95 26.36
CA ASP A 363 -9.77 10.50 27.44
C ASP A 363 -8.28 10.56 27.06
N TRP A 364 -7.80 9.60 26.27
CA TRP A 364 -6.43 9.61 25.73
C TRP A 364 -6.17 10.83 24.84
N THR A 365 -7.07 11.12 23.89
CA THR A 365 -6.89 12.30 23.01
C THR A 365 -7.14 13.60 23.76
N SER A 366 -7.95 13.59 24.81
CA SER A 366 -8.13 14.72 25.72
C SER A 366 -6.83 15.07 26.46
N VAL A 367 -6.09 14.07 26.95
CA VAL A 367 -4.76 14.28 27.56
C VAL A 367 -3.83 14.97 26.57
N MET A 368 -3.73 14.44 25.35
CA MET A 368 -2.84 14.97 24.33
C MET A 368 -3.21 16.40 23.90
N ALA A 369 -4.50 16.67 23.67
CA ALA A 369 -4.98 17.98 23.25
C ALA A 369 -4.73 19.07 24.32
N ALA A 370 -4.95 18.73 25.60
CA ALA A 370 -4.70 19.64 26.72
C ALA A 370 -3.19 19.84 26.95
N ALA A 371 -2.39 18.78 26.88
CA ALA A 371 -0.94 18.84 27.05
C ALA A 371 -0.27 19.69 25.97
N THR A 372 -0.74 19.60 24.72
CA THR A 372 -0.21 20.37 23.57
C THR A 372 -0.20 21.87 23.81
N VAL A 373 -1.18 22.39 24.57
CA VAL A 373 -1.32 23.83 24.91
C VAL A 373 -0.87 24.16 26.32
N GLY A 374 -0.23 23.23 27.02
CA GLY A 374 0.24 23.40 28.39
C GLY A 374 -0.87 23.45 29.45
N ASN A 375 -2.09 23.00 29.14
CA ASN A 375 -3.19 22.94 30.11
C ASN A 375 -3.06 21.71 31.01
N ARG A 376 -2.16 21.80 32.01
CA ARG A 376 -1.86 20.71 32.93
C ARG A 376 -3.08 20.24 33.73
N GLN A 377 -3.97 21.14 34.11
CA GLN A 377 -5.16 20.79 34.88
C GLN A 377 -6.11 19.90 34.07
N ALA A 378 -6.43 20.28 32.83
CA ALA A 378 -7.28 19.49 31.95
C ALA A 378 -6.62 18.16 31.57
N ALA A 379 -5.31 18.16 31.30
CA ALA A 379 -4.57 16.94 30.99
C ALA A 379 -4.61 15.94 32.16
N ASN A 380 -4.35 16.40 33.39
CA ASN A 380 -4.42 15.55 34.58
C ASN A 380 -5.84 15.04 34.86
N ALA A 381 -6.86 15.88 34.63
CA ALA A 381 -8.25 15.48 34.83
C ALA A 381 -8.69 14.39 33.84
N ALA A 382 -8.18 14.43 32.60
CA ALA A 382 -8.40 13.38 31.61
C ALA A 382 -7.64 12.11 31.95
N ALA A 383 -6.36 12.21 32.32
CA ALA A 383 -5.55 11.06 32.73
C ALA A 383 -6.18 10.30 33.92
N ALA A 384 -6.72 11.02 34.90
CA ALA A 384 -7.38 10.41 36.06
C ALA A 384 -8.63 9.58 35.70
N ARG A 385 -9.28 9.83 34.55
CA ARG A 385 -10.40 9.01 34.05
C ARG A 385 -9.96 7.77 33.29
N ILE A 386 -8.70 7.74 32.83
CA ILE A 386 -8.08 6.56 32.21
C ILE A 386 -7.62 5.59 33.30
N ASP A 387 -7.04 6.13 34.37
CA ASP A 387 -6.46 5.35 35.48
C ASP A 387 -7.50 4.75 36.44
N GLY A 388 -8.72 5.33 36.50
CA GLY A 388 -9.79 4.96 37.43
C GLY A 388 -10.92 4.22 36.76
#